data_AF-A0A961C223-F1
#
_entry.id   AF-A0A961C223-F1
#
_cell.length_a   1.000
_cell.length_b   1.000
_cell.length_c   1.000
_cell.angle_alpha   90.00
_cell.angle_beta   90.00
_cell.angle_gamma   90.00
#
_symmetry.space_group_name_H-M   'P 1'
#
loop_
_entity.id
_entity.type
_entity.pdbx_description
1 polymer ?
#
loop_
_entity_poly.entity_id
_entity_poly.type
_entity_poly.pdbx_seq_one_letter_code
_entity_poly.pdbx_strand_id
1 'polypeptide(L)'
;VAVIRQEATLVADVPDYLVEILARFTRALRESSAVDQRSGVSARFSIAGAETIAAAALHRATAQGEPEAVARVVDLETAVAVLGGKVEFETGEEGREKEHLNHMLRTATAATARERLAGIDLSPLIGALDGGVLVVTGEQVTARQFLDELPDLPTSPLYNEVAERLGAVTDGERASALELVLEALYLARKVAKETDAGRTVYG
;
A
#
# COMPACT_ATOMS: atom_id res chain seq x y z
N VAL A 1 0.05 -9.17 12.91
CA VAL A 1 -1.28 -8.57 12.73
C VAL A 1 -2.01 -8.38 14.06
N ALA A 2 -2.36 -9.46 14.79
CA ALA A 2 -3.13 -9.35 16.05
C ALA A 2 -2.56 -8.34 17.07
N VAL A 3 -1.26 -8.39 17.34
CA VAL A 3 -0.60 -7.43 18.26
C VAL A 3 -0.69 -5.98 17.76
N ILE A 4 -0.56 -5.75 16.44
CA ILE A 4 -0.66 -4.40 15.89
C ILE A 4 -2.09 -3.87 16.05
N ARG A 5 -3.09 -4.71 15.76
CA ARG A 5 -4.51 -4.35 15.92
C ARG A 5 -4.87 -4.05 17.38
N GLN A 6 -4.29 -4.80 18.32
CA GLN A 6 -4.56 -4.63 19.75
C GLN A 6 -3.90 -3.37 20.32
N GLU A 7 -2.66 -3.07 19.90
CA GLU A 7 -1.83 -2.07 20.58
C GLU A 7 -1.77 -0.72 19.84
N ALA A 8 -2.09 -0.66 18.55
CA ALA A 8 -2.02 0.58 17.78
C ALA A 8 -3.19 1.51 18.07
N THR A 9 -2.90 2.80 18.23
CA THR A 9 -3.93 3.84 18.32
C THR A 9 -4.17 4.44 16.94
N LEU A 10 -5.14 3.88 16.21
CA LEU A 10 -5.43 4.29 14.83
C LEU A 10 -6.39 5.48 14.82
N VAL A 11 -5.99 6.55 14.13
CA VAL A 11 -6.78 7.81 13.97
C VAL A 11 -7.62 7.84 12.69
N ALA A 12 -7.48 6.80 11.86
CA ALA A 12 -8.19 6.56 10.62
C ALA A 12 -8.39 5.04 10.47
N ASP A 13 -9.31 4.62 9.60
CA ASP A 13 -9.41 3.21 9.28
C ASP A 13 -8.16 2.74 8.53
N VAL A 14 -7.69 1.54 8.86
CA VAL A 14 -6.54 0.92 8.21
C VAL A 14 -6.93 -0.50 7.85
N PRO A 15 -7.09 -0.82 6.55
CA PRO A 15 -7.44 -2.17 6.12
C PRO A 15 -6.43 -3.24 6.57
N ASP A 16 -6.92 -4.46 6.84
CA ASP A 16 -6.12 -5.57 7.40
C ASP A 16 -4.92 -5.93 6.54
N TYR A 17 -5.06 -5.86 5.21
CA TYR A 17 -3.95 -6.14 4.30
C TYR A 17 -2.84 -5.09 4.40
N LEU A 18 -3.12 -3.82 4.71
CA LEU A 18 -2.06 -2.83 4.94
C LEU A 18 -1.31 -3.11 6.25
N VAL A 19 -2.05 -3.49 7.31
CA VAL A 19 -1.44 -3.94 8.58
C VAL A 19 -0.56 -5.18 8.35
N GLU A 20 -1.01 -6.10 7.50
CA GLU A 20 -0.26 -7.27 7.12
C GLU A 20 1.01 -6.94 6.31
N ILE A 21 0.92 -6.00 5.37
CA ILE A 21 2.09 -5.49 4.64
C ILE A 21 3.12 -4.93 5.62
N LEU A 22 2.70 -4.09 6.57
CA LEU A 22 3.60 -3.52 7.58
C LEU A 22 4.24 -4.61 8.47
N ALA A 23 3.48 -5.64 8.84
CA ALA A 23 4.00 -6.77 9.60
C ALA A 23 5.05 -7.57 8.80
N ARG A 24 4.78 -7.85 7.52
CA ARG A 24 5.72 -8.54 6.62
C ARG A 24 6.95 -7.71 6.33
N PHE A 25 6.79 -6.40 6.13
CA PHE A 25 7.87 -5.44 5.95
C PHE A 25 8.79 -5.43 7.17
N THR A 26 8.22 -5.32 8.36
CA THR A 26 8.99 -5.34 9.62
C THR A 26 9.75 -6.65 9.79
N ARG A 27 9.12 -7.78 9.47
CA ARG A 27 9.78 -9.10 9.49
C ARG A 27 10.93 -9.17 8.49
N ALA A 28 10.71 -8.71 7.26
CA ALA A 28 11.72 -8.71 6.21
C ALA A 28 12.94 -7.85 6.58
N LEU A 29 12.71 -6.68 7.22
CA LEU A 29 13.79 -5.85 7.74
C LEU A 29 14.61 -6.58 8.82
N ARG A 30 13.95 -7.26 9.75
CA ARG A 30 14.63 -8.01 10.82
C ARG A 30 15.46 -9.18 10.28
N GLU A 31 14.98 -9.83 9.23
CA GLU A 31 15.66 -10.95 8.58
C GLU A 31 16.75 -10.49 7.59
N SER A 32 16.85 -9.18 7.29
CA SER A 32 17.81 -8.63 6.35
C SER A 32 19.22 -8.54 6.95
N SER A 33 20.22 -8.99 6.19
CA SER A 33 21.63 -8.79 6.53
C SER A 33 22.13 -7.36 6.33
N ALA A 34 21.33 -6.49 5.69
CA ALA A 34 21.66 -5.08 5.52
C ALA A 34 21.27 -4.22 6.74
N VAL A 35 20.46 -4.76 7.65
CA VAL A 35 19.94 -4.04 8.83
C VAL A 35 20.70 -4.51 10.07
N ASP A 36 21.18 -3.56 10.88
CA ASP A 36 21.82 -3.88 12.17
C ASP A 36 20.79 -4.58 13.06
N GLN A 37 21.13 -5.73 13.62
CA GLN A 37 20.22 -6.51 14.46
C GLN A 37 19.91 -5.85 15.82
N ARG A 38 20.64 -4.78 16.19
CA ARG A 38 20.34 -3.89 17.31
C ARG A 38 19.35 -2.78 16.93
N SER A 39 19.05 -2.64 15.65
CA SER A 39 18.02 -1.72 15.13
C SER A 39 16.67 -2.01 15.79
N GLY A 40 15.89 -0.96 16.08
CA GLY A 40 14.63 -1.03 16.81
C GLY A 40 13.46 -1.74 16.09
N VAL A 41 13.76 -2.50 15.02
CA VAL A 41 12.81 -3.23 14.17
C VAL A 41 12.11 -4.34 14.97
N SER A 42 10.91 -4.03 15.46
CA SER A 42 10.17 -4.83 16.44
C SER A 42 8.67 -4.75 16.21
N ALA A 43 7.85 -5.39 17.06
CA ALA A 43 6.40 -5.18 17.03
C ALA A 43 6.03 -3.69 17.17
N ARG A 44 6.78 -2.91 17.96
CA ARG A 44 6.59 -1.46 18.09
C ARG A 44 6.87 -0.70 16.80
N PHE A 45 7.80 -1.20 15.98
CA PHE A 45 8.08 -0.64 14.66
C PHE A 45 6.85 -0.80 13.74
N SER A 46 6.23 -1.99 13.71
CA SER A 46 5.01 -2.20 12.93
C SER A 46 3.81 -1.41 13.46
N ILE A 47 3.68 -1.27 14.79
CA ILE A 47 2.64 -0.44 15.42
C ILE A 47 2.80 1.01 15.00
N ALA A 48 4.01 1.56 15.14
CA ALA A 48 4.31 2.92 14.69
C ALA A 48 4.05 3.09 13.19
N GLY A 49 4.28 2.06 12.37
CA GLY A 49 3.94 2.06 10.95
C GLY A 49 2.44 2.17 10.70
N ALA A 50 1.63 1.41 11.44
CA ALA A 50 0.18 1.44 11.31
C ALA A 50 -0.39 2.80 11.74
N GLU A 51 0.12 3.35 12.84
CA GLU A 51 -0.23 4.70 13.32
C GLU A 51 0.21 5.78 12.33
N THR A 52 1.38 5.62 11.69
CA THR A 52 1.89 6.55 10.67
C THR A 52 0.99 6.58 9.46
N ILE A 53 0.61 5.42 8.90
CA ILE A 53 -0.28 5.40 7.73
C ILE A 53 -1.71 5.84 8.07
N ALA A 54 -2.17 5.59 9.30
CA ALA A 54 -3.46 6.13 9.77
C ALA A 54 -3.43 7.66 9.84
N ALA A 55 -2.34 8.24 10.36
CA ALA A 55 -2.16 9.69 10.39
C ALA A 55 -2.05 10.29 8.97
N ALA A 56 -1.34 9.62 8.05
CA ALA A 56 -1.25 10.02 6.64
C ALA A 56 -2.63 10.00 5.96
N ALA A 57 -3.41 8.94 6.20
CA ALA A 57 -4.78 8.82 5.70
C ALA A 57 -5.69 9.93 6.23
N LEU A 58 -5.64 10.22 7.53
CA LEU A 58 -6.40 11.33 8.13
C LEU A 58 -5.98 12.68 7.54
N HIS A 59 -4.68 12.89 7.32
CA HIS A 59 -4.17 14.09 6.70
C HIS A 59 -4.69 14.25 5.27
N ARG A 60 -4.56 13.21 4.43
CA ARG A 60 -5.11 13.21 3.06
C ARG A 60 -6.60 13.49 3.08
N ALA A 61 -7.37 12.75 3.87
CA ALA A 61 -8.83 12.89 3.91
C ALA A 61 -9.22 14.32 4.30
N THR A 62 -8.56 14.91 5.30
CA THR A 62 -8.80 16.30 5.71
C THR A 62 -8.42 17.30 4.61
N ALA A 63 -7.26 17.12 3.98
CA ALA A 63 -6.75 18.02 2.95
C ALA A 63 -7.61 17.99 1.67
N GLN A 64 -8.14 16.81 1.31
CA GLN A 64 -8.95 16.62 0.11
C GLN A 64 -10.47 16.72 0.38
N GLY A 65 -10.89 16.93 1.63
CA GLY A 65 -12.30 17.02 2.01
C GLY A 65 -13.06 15.69 1.90
N GLU A 66 -12.38 14.56 2.11
CA GLU A 66 -13.01 13.25 2.14
C GLU A 66 -13.80 13.07 3.45
N PRO A 67 -15.03 12.49 3.39
CA PRO A 67 -15.85 12.31 4.58
C PRO A 67 -15.32 11.24 5.53
N GLU A 68 -14.52 10.30 5.01
CA GLU A 68 -13.97 9.17 5.75
C GLU A 68 -12.46 9.09 5.52
N ALA A 69 -11.70 8.92 6.61
CA ALA A 69 -10.27 8.69 6.54
C ALA A 69 -10.00 7.18 6.49
N VAL A 70 -9.59 6.69 5.32
CA VAL A 70 -9.18 5.30 5.10
C VAL A 70 -7.78 5.26 4.53
N ALA A 71 -6.90 4.45 5.14
CA ALA A 71 -5.55 4.24 4.65
C ALA A 71 -5.55 3.45 3.35
N ARG A 72 -4.69 3.90 2.44
CA ARG A 72 -4.50 3.45 1.05
C ARG A 72 -3.05 2.98 0.86
N VAL A 73 -2.76 2.31 -0.25
CA VAL A 73 -1.41 1.82 -0.55
C VAL A 73 -0.44 2.98 -0.67
N VAL A 74 -0.90 4.13 -1.20
CA VAL A 74 -0.11 5.37 -1.27
C VAL A 74 0.41 5.84 0.10
N ASP A 75 -0.28 5.54 1.21
CA ASP A 75 0.16 5.94 2.55
C ASP A 75 1.39 5.16 3.05
N LEU A 76 1.67 3.98 2.48
CA LEU A 76 2.82 3.16 2.88
C LEU A 76 4.16 3.86 2.61
N GLU A 77 4.21 4.79 1.65
CA GLU A 77 5.40 5.61 1.42
C GLU A 77 5.73 6.50 2.61
N THR A 78 4.71 7.04 3.30
CA THR A 78 4.90 7.81 4.53
C THR A 78 5.50 6.94 5.64
N ALA A 79 5.10 5.67 5.74
CA ALA A 79 5.71 4.74 6.69
C ALA A 79 7.21 4.52 6.39
N VAL A 80 7.62 4.40 5.13
CA VAL A 80 9.04 4.31 4.75
C VAL A 80 9.80 5.58 5.12
N ALA A 81 9.24 6.75 4.81
CA ALA A 81 9.88 8.03 5.09
C ALA A 81 10.09 8.27 6.61
N VAL A 82 9.07 7.97 7.42
CA VAL A 82 9.09 8.21 8.87
C VAL A 82 9.85 7.12 9.62
N LEU A 83 9.62 5.85 9.28
CA LEU A 83 10.24 4.74 9.98
C LEU A 83 11.65 4.43 9.50
N GLY A 84 12.01 4.82 8.27
CA GLY A 84 13.36 4.62 7.75
C GLY A 84 14.44 5.25 8.62
N GLY A 85 14.18 6.42 9.19
CA GLY A 85 15.09 7.06 10.15
C GLY A 85 15.18 6.35 11.53
N LYS A 86 14.41 5.28 11.75
CA LYS A 86 14.47 4.43 12.95
C LYS A 86 15.16 3.09 12.66
N VAL A 87 15.63 2.88 11.43
CA VAL A 87 16.34 1.66 11.03
C VAL A 87 17.83 1.97 10.94
N GLU A 88 18.61 1.31 11.78
CA GLU A 88 20.07 1.30 11.67
C GLU A 88 20.51 0.24 10.66
N PHE A 89 21.45 0.60 9.79
CA PHE A 89 21.98 -0.27 8.73
C PHE A 89 23.39 -0.75 9.06
N GLU A 90 23.76 -1.92 8.52
CA GLU A 90 25.10 -2.48 8.66
C GLU A 90 26.15 -1.62 7.94
N THR A 91 27.40 -1.71 8.39
CA THR A 91 28.50 -0.95 7.79
C THR A 91 28.70 -1.35 6.33
N GLY A 92 28.75 -0.36 5.43
CA GLY A 92 28.89 -0.56 3.99
C GLY A 92 27.59 -0.47 3.19
N GLU A 93 26.45 -0.32 3.87
CA GLU A 93 25.14 -0.06 3.23
C GLU A 93 24.80 1.44 3.15
N GLU A 94 25.76 2.30 3.49
CA GLU A 94 25.63 3.76 3.45
C GLU A 94 25.20 4.26 2.07
N GLY A 95 24.13 5.06 2.03
CA GLY A 95 23.54 5.61 0.81
C GLY A 95 22.61 4.66 0.06
N ARG A 96 22.40 3.42 0.55
CA ARG A 96 21.48 2.43 -0.03
C ARG A 96 20.27 2.15 0.86
N GLU A 97 20.14 2.84 1.98
CA GLU A 97 19.12 2.60 3.00
C GLU A 97 17.71 2.68 2.40
N LYS A 98 17.43 3.75 1.65
CA LYS A 98 16.13 3.95 1.00
C LYS A 98 15.85 2.88 -0.05
N GLU A 99 16.86 2.43 -0.80
CA GLU A 99 16.73 1.34 -1.78
C GLU A 99 16.28 0.05 -1.10
N HIS A 100 16.93 -0.29 0.02
CA HIS A 100 16.61 -1.47 0.82
C HIS A 100 15.21 -1.41 1.41
N LEU A 101 14.84 -0.29 2.05
CA LEU A 101 13.49 -0.11 2.60
C LEU A 101 12.43 -0.26 1.52
N ASN A 102 12.62 0.40 0.37
CA ASN A 102 11.69 0.31 -0.76
C ASN A 102 11.63 -1.11 -1.34
N HIS A 103 12.74 -1.83 -1.42
CA HIS A 103 12.75 -3.21 -1.87
C HIS A 103 11.99 -4.14 -0.91
N MET A 104 12.20 -3.99 0.39
CA MET A 104 11.52 -4.78 1.42
C MET A 104 10.02 -4.48 1.45
N LEU A 105 9.62 -3.20 1.34
CA LEU A 105 8.21 -2.82 1.28
C LEU A 105 7.54 -3.43 0.03
N ARG A 106 8.13 -3.29 -1.15
CA ARG A 106 7.62 -3.91 -2.39
C ARG A 106 7.46 -5.42 -2.26
N THR A 107 8.43 -6.08 -1.64
CA THR A 107 8.39 -7.53 -1.38
C THR A 107 7.23 -7.90 -0.45
N ALA A 108 7.03 -7.14 0.62
CA ALA A 108 5.93 -7.33 1.56
C ALA A 108 4.56 -7.09 0.90
N THR A 109 4.44 -6.03 0.09
CA THR A 109 3.23 -5.70 -0.68
C THR A 109 2.90 -6.81 -1.68
N ALA A 110 3.85 -7.23 -2.51
CA ALA A 110 3.64 -8.31 -3.47
C ALA A 110 3.24 -9.63 -2.80
N ALA A 111 3.88 -9.97 -1.66
CA ALA A 111 3.55 -11.17 -0.93
C ALA A 111 2.12 -11.12 -0.37
N THR A 112 1.71 -9.97 0.19
CA THR A 112 0.35 -9.80 0.75
C THR A 112 -0.70 -9.84 -0.35
N ALA A 113 -0.48 -9.09 -1.43
CA ALA A 113 -1.38 -9.07 -2.58
C ALA A 113 -1.56 -10.47 -3.18
N ARG A 114 -0.49 -11.24 -3.35
CA ARG A 114 -0.56 -12.61 -3.87
C ARG A 114 -1.46 -13.51 -3.03
N GLU A 115 -1.41 -13.39 -1.71
CA GLU A 115 -2.23 -14.20 -0.81
C GLU A 115 -3.68 -13.73 -0.79
N ARG A 116 -3.90 -12.42 -0.66
CA ARG A 116 -5.24 -11.85 -0.50
C ARG A 116 -6.05 -11.85 -1.79
N LEU A 117 -5.39 -11.68 -2.93
CA LEU A 117 -6.02 -11.65 -4.26
C LEU A 117 -5.97 -13.00 -4.98
N ALA A 118 -5.57 -14.08 -4.29
CA ALA A 118 -5.49 -15.41 -4.88
C ALA A 118 -6.82 -15.83 -5.50
N GLY A 119 -6.77 -16.32 -6.73
CA GLY A 119 -7.93 -16.82 -7.48
C GLY A 119 -8.81 -15.76 -8.14
N ILE A 120 -8.53 -14.45 -7.97
CA ILE A 120 -9.23 -13.38 -8.69
C ILE A 120 -8.63 -13.25 -10.10
N ASP A 121 -9.48 -13.21 -11.13
CA ASP A 121 -9.04 -12.97 -12.51
C ASP A 121 -8.81 -11.47 -12.77
N LEU A 122 -7.55 -11.07 -12.80
CA LEU A 122 -7.13 -9.69 -13.07
C LEU A 122 -6.98 -9.37 -14.57
N SER A 123 -7.14 -10.36 -15.46
CA SER A 123 -6.94 -10.20 -16.90
C SER A 123 -7.79 -9.10 -17.54
N PRO A 124 -9.07 -8.89 -17.14
CA PRO A 124 -9.87 -7.80 -17.69
C PRO A 124 -9.27 -6.42 -17.44
N LEU A 125 -8.72 -6.19 -16.25
CA LEU A 125 -8.08 -4.91 -15.92
C LEU A 125 -6.76 -4.72 -16.67
N ILE A 126 -5.95 -5.76 -16.80
CA ILE A 126 -4.70 -5.71 -17.59
C ILE A 126 -5.03 -5.32 -19.04
N GLY A 127 -6.01 -5.98 -19.66
CA GLY A 127 -6.41 -5.69 -21.03
C GLY A 127 -6.97 -4.27 -21.23
N ALA A 128 -7.65 -3.72 -20.22
CA ALA A 128 -8.14 -2.34 -20.26
C ALA A 128 -6.99 -1.32 -20.18
N LEU A 129 -5.98 -1.59 -19.35
CA LEU A 129 -4.81 -0.71 -19.17
C LEU A 129 -3.87 -0.76 -20.39
N ASP A 130 -3.62 -1.96 -20.95
CA ASP A 130 -2.88 -2.13 -22.21
C ASP A 130 -3.51 -1.36 -23.40
N GLY A 131 -4.81 -1.03 -23.29
CA GLY A 131 -5.55 -0.20 -24.25
C GLY A 131 -5.19 1.30 -24.21
N GLY A 132 -4.22 1.71 -23.38
CA GLY A 132 -3.76 3.09 -23.22
C GLY A 132 -4.55 3.90 -22.19
N VAL A 133 -5.36 3.23 -21.35
CA VAL A 133 -6.03 3.88 -20.23
C VAL A 133 -5.02 4.07 -19.11
N LEU A 134 -4.90 5.30 -18.64
CA LEU A 134 -4.07 5.66 -17.50
C LEU A 134 -4.96 5.86 -16.28
N VAL A 135 -4.58 5.26 -15.14
CA VAL A 135 -5.25 5.42 -13.85
C VAL A 135 -4.34 6.20 -12.91
N VAL A 136 -4.82 7.33 -12.39
CA VAL A 136 -4.04 8.18 -11.47
C VAL A 136 -4.48 7.94 -10.04
N THR A 137 -3.51 7.79 -9.15
CA THR A 137 -3.70 7.83 -7.70
C THR A 137 -2.65 8.73 -7.05
N GLY A 138 -2.76 8.95 -5.74
CA GLY A 138 -1.79 9.71 -4.97
C GLY A 138 -2.39 10.37 -3.74
N GLU A 139 -1.53 11.08 -3.00
CA GLU A 139 -1.94 11.80 -1.79
C GLU A 139 -2.88 12.98 -2.07
N GLN A 140 -2.93 13.44 -3.32
CA GLN A 140 -3.79 14.52 -3.80
C GLN A 140 -4.97 14.02 -4.64
N VAL A 141 -5.26 12.72 -4.60
CA VAL A 141 -6.36 12.10 -5.35
C VAL A 141 -7.34 11.48 -4.35
N THR A 142 -8.58 11.96 -4.36
CA THR A 142 -9.64 11.38 -3.51
C THR A 142 -9.94 9.94 -3.92
N ALA A 143 -10.50 9.16 -3.00
CA ALA A 143 -11.01 7.82 -3.24
C ALA A 143 -12.03 7.83 -4.38
N ARG A 144 -12.94 8.80 -4.39
CA ARG A 144 -13.95 8.91 -5.46
C ARG A 144 -13.34 9.23 -6.81
N GLN A 145 -12.43 10.21 -6.89
CA GLN A 145 -11.73 10.51 -8.14
C GLN A 145 -10.97 9.29 -8.67
N PHE A 146 -10.23 8.59 -7.80
CA PHE A 146 -9.53 7.38 -8.18
C PHE A 146 -10.48 6.29 -8.71
N LEU A 147 -11.62 6.08 -8.04
CA LEU A 147 -12.62 5.10 -8.47
C LEU A 147 -13.28 5.48 -9.79
N ASP A 148 -13.55 6.76 -10.02
CA ASP A 148 -14.13 7.28 -11.26
C ASP A 148 -13.15 7.19 -12.45
N GLU A 149 -11.84 7.13 -12.20
CA GLU A 149 -10.80 6.97 -13.23
C GLU A 149 -10.54 5.51 -13.63
N LEU A 150 -11.06 4.54 -12.87
CA LEU A 150 -10.90 3.13 -13.21
C LEU A 150 -11.61 2.82 -14.54
N PRO A 151 -11.00 2.03 -15.45
CA PRO A 151 -11.64 1.68 -16.70
C PRO A 151 -12.92 0.88 -16.46
N ASP A 152 -13.94 1.14 -17.28
CA ASP A 152 -15.13 0.30 -17.31
C ASP A 152 -14.76 -1.13 -17.72
N LEU A 153 -15.26 -2.12 -16.96
CA LEU A 153 -15.10 -3.55 -17.26
C LEU A 153 -16.48 -4.22 -17.44
N PRO A 154 -17.18 -4.00 -18.57
CA PRO A 154 -18.61 -4.31 -18.70
C PRO A 154 -18.99 -5.79 -18.48
N THR A 155 -18.05 -6.70 -18.70
CA THR A 155 -18.25 -8.15 -18.60
C THR A 155 -17.55 -8.78 -17.40
N SER A 156 -16.93 -7.98 -16.52
CA SER A 156 -16.13 -8.49 -15.40
C SER A 156 -16.70 -8.03 -14.06
N PRO A 157 -16.88 -8.95 -13.08
CA PRO A 157 -17.23 -8.59 -11.71
C PRO A 157 -16.02 -8.14 -10.88
N LEU A 158 -14.83 -7.99 -11.49
CA LEU A 158 -13.55 -7.85 -10.81
C LEU A 158 -13.55 -6.86 -9.64
N TYR A 159 -14.06 -5.64 -9.83
CA TYR A 159 -14.03 -4.62 -8.78
C TYR A 159 -14.89 -4.98 -7.57
N ASN A 160 -16.02 -5.65 -7.80
CA ASN A 160 -16.87 -6.14 -6.71
C ASN A 160 -16.26 -7.37 -6.05
N GLU A 161 -15.65 -8.28 -6.81
CA GLU A 161 -14.98 -9.46 -6.25
C GLU A 161 -13.80 -9.05 -5.35
N VAL A 162 -13.01 -8.06 -5.76
CA VAL A 162 -11.92 -7.50 -4.94
C VAL A 162 -12.46 -6.84 -3.69
N ALA A 163 -13.52 -6.04 -3.82
CA ALA A 163 -14.14 -5.37 -2.68
C ALA A 163 -14.68 -6.38 -1.65
N GLU A 164 -15.44 -7.40 -2.09
CA GLU A 164 -15.94 -8.47 -1.23
C GLU A 164 -14.80 -9.25 -0.57
N ARG A 165 -13.75 -9.60 -1.33
CA ARG A 165 -12.60 -10.35 -0.81
C ARG A 165 -11.87 -9.62 0.30
N LEU A 166 -11.73 -8.30 0.15
CA LEU A 166 -10.99 -7.44 1.07
C LEU A 166 -11.88 -6.77 2.12
N GLY A 167 -13.18 -7.06 2.11
CA GLY A 167 -14.14 -6.50 3.06
C GLY A 167 -14.40 -5.01 2.87
N ALA A 168 -14.19 -4.48 1.66
CA ALA A 168 -14.34 -3.08 1.34
C ALA A 168 -15.78 -2.72 0.97
N VAL A 169 -16.36 -1.76 1.69
CA VAL A 169 -17.74 -1.30 1.54
C VAL A 169 -17.79 0.16 1.12
N THR A 170 -16.99 1.02 1.77
CA THR A 170 -16.99 2.46 1.49
C THR A 170 -16.07 2.83 0.32
N ASP A 171 -16.21 4.05 -0.22
CA ASP A 171 -15.36 4.51 -1.32
C ASP A 171 -13.87 4.45 -0.94
N GLY A 172 -13.52 4.84 0.29
CA GLY A 172 -12.15 4.80 0.79
C GLY A 172 -11.57 3.39 0.86
N GLU A 173 -12.36 2.44 1.36
CA GLU A 173 -11.96 1.02 1.44
C GLU A 173 -11.82 0.41 0.04
N ARG A 174 -12.76 0.71 -0.87
CA ARG A 174 -12.73 0.22 -2.26
C ARG A 174 -11.53 0.79 -3.03
N ALA A 175 -11.25 2.08 -2.84
CA ALA A 175 -10.07 2.72 -3.42
C ALA A 175 -8.78 2.06 -2.91
N SER A 176 -8.65 1.85 -1.60
CA SER A 176 -7.50 1.18 -1.00
C SER A 176 -7.32 -0.25 -1.53
N ALA A 177 -8.42 -0.99 -1.70
CA ALA A 177 -8.42 -2.35 -2.22
C ALA A 177 -7.96 -2.43 -3.67
N LEU A 178 -8.45 -1.50 -4.52
CA LEU A 178 -8.13 -1.48 -5.94
C LEU A 178 -6.75 -0.89 -6.24
N GLU A 179 -6.23 -0.02 -5.37
CA GLU A 179 -4.81 0.33 -5.40
C GLU A 179 -3.90 -0.87 -5.14
N LEU A 180 -4.27 -1.76 -4.21
CA LEU A 180 -3.49 -2.98 -3.97
C LEU A 180 -3.43 -3.85 -5.22
N VAL A 181 -4.52 -3.90 -6.00
CA VAL A 181 -4.54 -4.60 -7.29
C VAL A 181 -3.59 -3.95 -8.29
N LEU A 182 -3.65 -2.63 -8.47
CA LEU A 182 -2.77 -1.91 -9.41
C LEU A 182 -1.30 -2.08 -9.02
N GLU A 183 -0.98 -1.95 -7.73
CA GLU A 183 0.37 -2.17 -7.23
C GLU A 183 0.82 -3.63 -7.44
N ALA A 184 -0.06 -4.60 -7.24
CA ALA A 184 0.24 -6.01 -7.50
C ALA A 184 0.53 -6.27 -8.99
N LEU A 185 -0.24 -5.67 -9.90
CA LEU A 185 -0.02 -5.76 -11.33
C LEU A 185 1.34 -5.16 -11.72
N TYR A 186 1.67 -3.98 -11.20
CA TYR A 186 2.97 -3.34 -11.41
C TYR A 186 4.12 -4.23 -10.90
N LEU A 187 4.03 -4.74 -9.67
CA LEU A 187 5.06 -5.60 -9.07
C LEU A 187 5.21 -6.95 -9.81
N ALA A 188 4.14 -7.42 -10.45
CA ALA A 188 4.14 -8.57 -11.35
C ALA A 188 4.58 -8.24 -12.79
N ARG A 189 4.97 -6.99 -13.07
CA ARG A 189 5.37 -6.46 -14.38
C ARG A 189 4.29 -6.65 -15.45
N LYS A 190 3.02 -6.48 -15.06
CA LYS A 190 1.86 -6.55 -15.95
C LYS A 190 1.41 -5.18 -16.47
N VAL A 191 1.76 -4.12 -15.78
CA VAL A 191 1.47 -2.72 -16.15
C VAL A 191 2.67 -1.85 -15.81
N ALA A 192 2.81 -0.68 -16.43
CA ALA A 192 3.80 0.29 -16.01
C ALA A 192 3.31 1.10 -14.81
N LYS A 193 4.25 1.74 -14.13
CA LYS A 193 4.00 2.67 -13.04
C LYS A 193 4.99 3.83 -13.17
N GLU A 194 4.46 5.04 -13.21
CA GLU A 194 5.22 6.27 -13.07
C GLU A 194 4.81 6.97 -11.79
N THR A 195 5.75 7.65 -11.13
CA THR A 195 5.46 8.38 -9.90
C THR A 195 6.21 9.71 -9.93
N ASP A 196 5.45 10.80 -9.80
CA ASP A 196 5.96 12.16 -9.80
C ASP A 196 5.17 13.03 -8.82
N ALA A 197 5.88 13.80 -8.00
CA ALA A 197 5.32 14.79 -7.07
C ALA A 197 4.07 14.34 -6.26
N GLY A 198 4.06 13.10 -5.76
CA GLY A 198 2.96 12.55 -4.95
C GLY A 198 1.74 12.06 -5.76
N ARG A 199 1.87 11.98 -7.09
CA ARG A 199 0.96 11.29 -7.99
C ARG A 199 1.63 10.05 -8.55
N THR A 200 0.84 8.99 -8.67
CA THR A 200 1.22 7.72 -9.28
C THR A 200 0.28 7.44 -10.43
N VAL A 201 0.83 7.06 -11.58
CA VAL A 201 0.06 6.71 -12.77
C VAL A 201 0.34 5.24 -13.11
N TYR A 202 -0.72 4.46 -13.31
CA TYR A 202 -0.66 3.09 -13.81
C TYR A 202 -1.25 3.02 -15.23
N GLY A 203 -0.64 2.22 -16.10
CA GLY A 203 -1.08 1.99 -17.47
C GLY A 203 0.07 1.58 -18.38
#